data_AF-A0A7S0IHY3-F1
#
_entry.id   AF-A0A7S0IHY3-F1
#
_cell.length_a   1.000
_cell.length_b   1.000
_cell.length_c   1.000
_cell.angle_alpha   90.00
_cell.angle_beta   90.00
_cell.angle_gamma   90.00
#
_symmetry.space_group_name_H-M   'P 1'
#
loop_
_entity.id
_entity.type
_entity.pdbx_description
1 polymer ?
#
loop_
_entity_poly.entity_id
_entity_poly.type
_entity_poly.pdbx_seq_one_letter_code
_entity_poly.pdbx_strand_id
1 'polypeptide(L)'
;MPELPTLWRAHLSCSVGTNGSCGAGMESASFFFDNRTKRLRQRLNSSLLVYWMEGSGSGRALYSQYAGDCRPMPLNFTFGQLVDFSWLPFATRLNAQAFFYTDAEAAMNYTLEIDLSRGTPSRLEALPFVNLPGTPAMTPQPRRWTFTQAEVGLPAAVWDIPRAGCLERVPPCASTGAMRRFDVYIAHPRRFVELGDQDSADARGDVAFLCPDLTSAENSTNGYDTVSHWVVEMNAAWGQYRQCNGYPGLCVGLETFFVGRQVPFGDEELPLSGQCSPHTIRGSWFSHPAGGQCKESSNERCSWRPVRRAKSISIDCLARQQGLVAACRKDLKEHGDMRLKQWIYNRSLPIFERAFMSDGAAQGGCPPLKLAAAPDTRQRLSGNSDNAVAANA
;
A
#
# COMPACT_ATOMS: atom_id res chain seq x y z
N MET A 1 7.77 32.64 -27.68
CA MET A 1 8.29 31.53 -26.85
C MET A 1 8.06 30.24 -27.62
N PRO A 2 9.04 29.32 -27.71
CA PRO A 2 8.80 28.03 -28.34
C PRO A 2 7.63 27.31 -27.65
N GLU A 3 6.75 26.69 -28.43
CA GLU A 3 5.69 25.84 -27.88
C GLU A 3 6.34 24.64 -27.18
N LEU A 4 6.03 24.46 -25.91
CA LEU A 4 6.52 23.32 -25.15
C LEU A 4 5.85 22.05 -25.67
N PRO A 5 6.59 20.94 -25.84
CA PRO A 5 5.99 19.69 -26.25
C PRO A 5 4.96 19.29 -25.22
N THR A 6 3.76 19.07 -25.73
CA THR A 6 2.60 18.78 -24.92
C THR A 6 2.55 17.32 -24.47
N LEU A 7 3.38 16.46 -25.05
CA LEU A 7 3.33 15.03 -24.86
C LEU A 7 4.75 14.44 -24.92
N TRP A 8 5.24 13.87 -23.83
CA TRP A 8 6.59 13.31 -23.78
C TRP A 8 6.71 12.05 -22.92
N ARG A 9 7.66 11.19 -23.31
CA ARG A 9 8.22 10.10 -22.50
C ARG A 9 9.58 10.52 -22.00
N ALA A 10 9.96 10.14 -20.79
CA ALA A 10 11.36 10.21 -20.38
C ALA A 10 11.70 9.12 -19.36
N HIS A 11 12.95 8.70 -19.35
CA HIS A 11 13.49 7.78 -18.36
C HIS A 11 14.16 8.57 -17.24
N LEU A 12 13.76 8.33 -16.01
CA LEU A 12 14.32 8.96 -14.83
C LEU A 12 15.48 8.11 -14.31
N SER A 13 16.67 8.71 -14.21
CA SER A 13 17.80 8.10 -13.52
C SER A 13 18.13 8.94 -12.29
N CYS A 14 18.17 8.30 -11.13
CA CYS A 14 18.51 8.97 -9.90
C CYS A 14 20.03 9.14 -9.77
N SER A 15 20.46 10.34 -9.39
CA SER A 15 21.83 10.63 -9.01
C SER A 15 21.83 11.13 -7.57
N VAL A 16 22.19 10.27 -6.63
CA VAL A 16 22.41 10.67 -5.23
C VAL A 16 23.84 11.14 -5.04
N GLY A 17 24.03 12.17 -4.20
CA GLY A 17 25.35 12.53 -3.69
C GLY A 17 25.97 11.37 -2.91
N THR A 18 27.24 11.48 -2.53
CA THR A 18 28.06 10.39 -1.96
C THR A 18 27.47 9.63 -0.77
N ASN A 19 26.46 10.19 -0.09
CA ASN A 19 25.81 9.60 1.09
C ASN A 19 24.27 9.44 0.95
N GLY A 20 23.69 9.66 -0.23
CA GLY A 20 22.25 9.50 -0.44
C GLY A 20 21.89 8.11 -0.98
N SER A 21 20.71 7.59 -0.65
CA SER A 21 20.06 6.51 -1.41
C SER A 21 18.90 7.08 -2.23
N CYS A 22 18.61 6.49 -3.38
CA CYS A 22 17.53 6.94 -4.25
C CYS A 22 16.12 6.59 -3.73
N GLY A 23 16.03 6.00 -2.53
CA GLY A 23 14.84 5.25 -2.10
C GLY A 23 14.72 3.94 -2.88
N ALA A 24 14.11 2.93 -2.26
CA ALA A 24 13.84 1.67 -2.93
C ALA A 24 12.88 1.90 -4.12
N GLY A 25 13.26 1.49 -5.32
CA GLY A 25 12.36 1.47 -6.49
C GLY A 25 12.28 2.75 -7.33
N MET A 26 13.04 3.82 -7.02
CA MET A 26 13.17 5.01 -7.89
C MET A 26 14.51 5.11 -8.62
N GLU A 27 15.30 4.04 -8.64
CA GLU A 27 16.59 3.99 -9.37
C GLU A 27 16.40 4.18 -10.88
N SER A 28 15.25 3.75 -11.39
CA SER A 28 14.88 3.77 -12.80
C SER A 28 13.35 3.85 -12.90
N ALA A 29 12.82 4.88 -13.54
CA ALA A 29 11.37 5.00 -13.75
C ALA A 29 11.06 5.63 -15.11
N SER A 30 10.02 5.15 -15.79
CA SER A 30 9.52 5.81 -17.01
C SER A 30 8.38 6.76 -16.67
N PHE A 31 8.49 8.00 -17.14
CA PHE A 31 7.47 9.02 -17.00
C PHE A 31 6.86 9.33 -18.35
N PHE A 32 5.55 9.51 -18.33
CA PHE A 32 4.73 9.88 -19.48
C PHE A 32 3.88 11.06 -19.05
N PHE A 33 3.94 12.17 -19.76
CA PHE A 33 3.17 13.37 -19.41
C PHE A 33 2.45 13.92 -20.63
N ASP A 34 1.16 14.25 -20.46
CA ASP A 34 0.35 15.00 -21.41
C ASP A 34 -0.12 16.30 -20.77
N ASN A 35 0.46 17.42 -21.17
CA ASN A 35 0.12 18.75 -20.66
C ASN A 35 -1.25 19.24 -21.15
N ARG A 36 -1.75 18.76 -22.30
CA ARG A 36 -3.05 19.20 -22.86
C ARG A 36 -4.19 18.65 -22.03
N THR A 37 -4.08 17.39 -21.66
CA THR A 37 -5.10 16.67 -20.90
C THR A 37 -4.77 16.57 -19.41
N LYS A 38 -3.62 17.14 -19.00
CA LYS A 38 -3.10 17.10 -17.62
C LYS A 38 -3.13 15.66 -17.11
N ARG A 39 -2.39 14.80 -17.79
CA ARG A 39 -2.23 13.39 -17.43
C ARG A 39 -0.77 13.09 -17.16
N LEU A 40 -0.52 12.29 -16.14
CA LEU A 40 0.80 11.79 -15.80
C LEU A 40 0.68 10.29 -15.59
N ARG A 41 1.54 9.52 -16.24
CA ARG A 41 1.72 8.10 -15.95
C ARG A 41 3.16 7.88 -15.54
N GLN A 42 3.33 7.14 -14.46
CA GLN A 42 4.63 6.76 -13.95
C GLN A 42 4.73 5.24 -13.89
N ARG A 43 5.84 4.70 -14.38
CA ARG A 43 6.20 3.29 -14.26
C ARG A 43 7.49 3.21 -13.45
N LEU A 44 7.37 2.81 -12.18
CA LEU A 44 8.50 2.75 -11.24
C LEU A 44 9.36 1.50 -11.45
N ASN A 45 8.78 0.41 -11.93
CA ASN A 45 9.49 -0.82 -12.28
C ASN A 45 8.63 -1.65 -13.26
N SER A 46 8.93 -2.94 -13.43
CA SER A 46 8.11 -3.82 -14.27
C SER A 46 6.64 -3.86 -13.84
N SER A 47 6.38 -3.63 -12.55
CA SER A 47 5.19 -4.09 -11.84
C SER A 47 4.29 -2.98 -11.32
N LEU A 48 4.83 -1.81 -10.96
CA LEU A 48 4.09 -0.67 -10.43
C LEU A 48 3.90 0.43 -11.47
N LEU A 49 2.63 0.71 -11.74
CA LEU A 49 2.14 1.74 -12.64
C LEU A 49 1.21 2.68 -11.87
N VAL A 50 1.43 3.98 -12.01
CA VAL A 50 0.59 5.02 -11.40
C VAL A 50 0.03 5.89 -12.51
N TYR A 51 -1.27 6.13 -12.48
CA TYR A 51 -1.97 6.99 -13.46
C TYR A 51 -2.62 8.15 -12.71
N TRP A 52 -2.21 9.36 -13.04
CA TRP A 52 -2.85 10.59 -12.59
C TRP A 52 -3.54 11.25 -13.78
N MET A 53 -4.83 11.54 -13.61
CA MET A 53 -5.68 12.04 -14.69
C MET A 53 -6.50 13.22 -14.18
N GLU A 54 -6.43 14.36 -14.85
CA GLU A 54 -7.43 15.41 -14.70
C GLU A 54 -8.59 15.14 -15.67
N GLY A 55 -9.77 14.86 -15.14
CA GLY A 55 -10.98 14.61 -15.92
C GLY A 55 -11.55 15.89 -16.53
N SER A 56 -12.27 15.75 -17.65
CA SER A 56 -13.10 16.82 -18.20
C SER A 56 -14.31 17.03 -17.29
N GLY A 57 -14.16 17.90 -16.29
CA GLY A 57 -15.19 18.19 -15.27
C GLY A 57 -14.69 17.91 -13.86
N SER A 58 -13.83 18.79 -13.33
CA SER A 58 -13.33 18.91 -11.94
C SER A 58 -12.80 17.68 -11.19
N GLY A 59 -13.05 16.45 -11.64
CA GLY A 59 -12.63 15.22 -11.01
C GLY A 59 -11.20 14.91 -11.42
N ARG A 60 -10.27 15.08 -10.50
CA ARG A 60 -8.97 14.40 -10.60
C ARG A 60 -9.21 12.92 -10.29
N ALA A 61 -8.39 12.03 -10.84
CA ALA A 61 -8.38 10.62 -10.46
C ALA A 61 -6.94 10.11 -10.39
N LEU A 62 -6.69 9.22 -9.43
CA LEU A 62 -5.42 8.54 -9.29
C LEU A 62 -5.66 7.04 -9.22
N TYR A 63 -4.87 6.29 -9.98
CA TYR A 63 -4.93 4.84 -10.03
C TYR A 63 -3.56 4.25 -9.79
N SER A 64 -3.51 3.13 -9.07
CA SER A 64 -2.33 2.31 -8.91
C SER A 64 -2.60 0.94 -9.53
N GLN A 65 -1.69 0.48 -10.38
CA GLN A 65 -1.67 -0.87 -10.88
C GLN A 65 -0.39 -1.54 -10.42
N TYR A 66 -0.54 -2.65 -9.70
CA TYR A 66 0.55 -3.45 -9.21
C TYR A 66 0.30 -4.92 -9.56
N ALA A 67 1.24 -5.56 -10.25
CA ALA A 67 1.14 -6.98 -10.58
C ALA A 67 -0.18 -7.37 -11.29
N GLY A 68 -0.62 -6.53 -12.24
CA GLY A 68 -1.88 -6.71 -12.97
C GLY A 68 -3.14 -6.34 -12.18
N ASP A 69 -3.05 -6.13 -10.88
CA ASP A 69 -4.16 -5.67 -10.03
C ASP A 69 -4.22 -4.13 -10.01
N CYS A 70 -5.36 -3.55 -10.40
CA CYS A 70 -5.54 -2.11 -10.57
C CYS A 70 -6.56 -1.58 -9.57
N ARG A 71 -6.30 -0.43 -8.94
CA ARG A 71 -7.17 0.17 -7.91
C ARG A 71 -7.20 1.69 -8.03
N PRO A 72 -8.34 2.35 -7.77
CA PRO A 72 -8.34 3.79 -7.53
C PRO A 72 -7.69 4.10 -6.18
N MET A 73 -6.95 5.20 -6.12
CA MET A 73 -6.34 5.76 -4.92
C MET A 73 -7.14 7.01 -4.51
N PRO A 74 -7.38 7.25 -3.21
CA PRO A 74 -8.02 8.47 -2.76
C PRO A 74 -7.11 9.65 -3.07
N LEU A 75 -7.71 10.74 -3.55
CA LEU A 75 -7.01 12.02 -3.74
C LEU A 75 -6.96 12.88 -2.48
N ASN A 76 -7.41 12.35 -1.35
CA ASN A 76 -7.57 13.14 -0.15
C ASN A 76 -6.22 13.39 0.55
N PHE A 77 -6.10 14.57 1.17
CA PHE A 77 -4.89 15.09 1.80
C PHE A 77 -4.27 14.17 2.87
N THR A 78 -5.05 13.26 3.46
CA THR A 78 -4.55 12.31 4.47
C THR A 78 -3.57 11.28 3.89
N PHE A 79 -3.64 11.00 2.59
CA PHE A 79 -2.64 10.24 1.83
C PHE A 79 -1.85 11.15 0.85
N GLY A 80 -2.04 12.47 1.01
CA GLY A 80 -1.30 13.60 0.43
C GLY A 80 -0.79 13.48 -1.00
N GLN A 81 -1.62 12.99 -1.92
CA GLN A 81 -1.31 13.01 -3.34
C GLN A 81 -1.96 14.22 -4.01
N LEU A 82 -1.37 15.41 -3.83
CA LEU A 82 -1.66 16.54 -4.70
C LEU A 82 -0.63 16.51 -5.84
N VAL A 83 -1.07 16.64 -7.08
CA VAL A 83 -0.17 17.00 -8.17
C VAL A 83 -0.72 18.28 -8.75
N ASP A 84 -0.04 19.39 -8.48
CA ASP A 84 -0.35 20.69 -9.04
C ASP A 84 0.76 21.13 -10.00
N PHE A 85 0.39 21.29 -11.26
CA PHE A 85 1.28 21.76 -12.30
C PHE A 85 1.08 23.26 -12.48
N SER A 86 1.83 24.07 -11.74
CA SER A 86 1.80 25.52 -11.88
C SER A 86 2.94 26.04 -12.78
N TRP A 87 2.60 26.85 -13.78
CA TRP A 87 3.58 27.50 -14.65
C TRP A 87 3.95 28.86 -14.07
N LEU A 88 5.24 29.09 -13.81
CA LEU A 88 5.74 30.43 -13.55
C LEU A 88 6.13 31.07 -14.89
N PRO A 89 5.42 32.11 -15.37
CA PRO A 89 5.51 32.63 -16.74
C PRO A 89 6.86 33.28 -17.11
N PHE A 90 7.80 33.40 -16.17
CA PHE A 90 9.08 34.10 -16.36
C PHE A 90 10.32 33.22 -16.14
N ALA A 91 10.16 31.94 -15.87
CA ALA A 91 11.27 31.04 -15.62
C ALA A 91 11.50 30.07 -16.79
N THR A 92 12.75 29.76 -17.10
CA THR A 92 13.15 28.59 -17.90
C THR A 92 12.91 27.26 -17.18
N ARG A 93 12.09 27.27 -16.12
CA ARG A 93 11.83 26.18 -15.19
C ARG A 93 10.32 26.05 -14.98
N LEU A 94 9.82 24.83 -15.07
CA LEU A 94 8.46 24.48 -14.68
C LEU A 94 8.48 24.03 -13.21
N ASN A 95 7.77 24.72 -12.33
CA ASN A 95 7.61 24.22 -10.96
C ASN A 95 6.37 23.32 -10.89
N ALA A 96 6.58 22.03 -11.18
CA ALA A 96 5.57 21.00 -10.93
C ALA A 96 5.64 20.56 -9.47
N GLN A 97 4.71 21.03 -8.62
CA GLN A 97 4.59 20.54 -7.25
C GLN A 97 3.75 19.26 -7.27
N ALA A 98 4.42 18.13 -7.41
CA ALA A 98 3.82 16.85 -7.11
C ALA A 98 4.06 16.52 -5.63
N PHE A 99 3.19 15.73 -5.02
CA PHE A 99 3.39 15.14 -3.70
C PHE A 99 3.22 13.63 -3.89
N PHE A 100 4.33 12.88 -3.81
CA PHE A 100 4.33 11.43 -3.94
C PHE A 100 4.75 10.82 -2.61
N TYR A 101 3.86 10.04 -1.98
CA TYR A 101 4.22 9.14 -0.89
C TYR A 101 4.85 7.89 -1.52
N THR A 102 6.16 7.93 -1.79
CA THR A 102 6.88 6.70 -2.14
C THR A 102 7.43 6.01 -0.90
N ASP A 103 7.71 6.79 0.14
CA ASP A 103 8.20 6.34 1.44
C ASP A 103 7.23 6.95 2.47
N ALA A 104 6.70 6.19 3.43
CA ALA A 104 5.64 6.62 4.36
C ALA A 104 6.05 7.75 5.34
N GLU A 105 7.12 8.49 5.05
CA GLU A 105 7.92 9.21 6.03
C GLU A 105 7.93 10.74 5.84
N ALA A 106 7.78 11.26 4.60
CA ALA A 106 7.86 12.69 4.33
C ALA A 106 6.98 13.17 3.16
N ALA A 107 6.43 14.38 3.28
CA ALA A 107 5.90 15.11 2.14
C ALA A 107 7.06 15.71 1.33
N MET A 108 7.07 15.50 0.02
CA MET A 108 8.13 15.96 -0.88
C MET A 108 7.57 17.02 -1.85
N ASN A 109 8.28 18.14 -2.01
CA ASN A 109 8.04 19.13 -3.05
C ASN A 109 8.91 18.80 -4.26
N TYR A 110 8.29 18.51 -5.40
CA TYR A 110 9.02 18.26 -6.64
C TYR A 110 9.19 19.56 -7.45
N THR A 111 10.21 19.60 -8.29
CA THR A 111 10.51 20.70 -9.22
C THR A 111 11.02 20.09 -10.52
N LEU A 112 10.37 20.42 -11.64
CA LEU A 112 10.63 19.81 -12.96
C LEU A 112 11.26 20.82 -13.92
N GLU A 113 12.55 20.72 -14.15
CA GLU A 113 13.22 21.55 -15.13
C GLU A 113 13.02 21.02 -16.55
N ILE A 114 12.74 21.94 -17.47
CA ILE A 114 12.56 21.66 -18.90
C ILE A 114 13.66 22.39 -19.67
N ASP A 115 14.37 21.65 -20.53
CA ASP A 115 15.29 22.24 -21.49
C ASP A 115 14.49 22.89 -22.63
N LEU A 116 14.35 24.21 -22.59
CA LEU A 116 13.60 24.96 -23.60
C LEU A 116 14.17 24.84 -25.02
N SER A 117 15.45 24.52 -25.18
CA SER A 117 16.06 24.36 -26.52
C SER A 117 15.59 23.07 -27.20
N ARG A 118 15.24 22.06 -26.41
CA ARG A 118 14.77 20.74 -26.86
C ARG A 118 13.27 20.52 -26.61
N GLY A 119 12.68 21.36 -25.78
CA GLY A 119 11.33 21.18 -25.23
C GLY A 119 11.22 20.05 -24.21
N THR A 120 12.26 19.27 -23.95
CA THR A 120 12.18 18.04 -23.15
C THR A 120 12.47 18.29 -21.67
N PRO A 121 11.91 17.48 -20.74
CA PRO A 121 12.33 17.52 -19.35
C PRO A 121 13.82 17.17 -19.23
N SER A 122 14.53 17.88 -18.36
CA SER A 122 15.98 17.69 -18.15
C SER A 122 16.29 17.20 -16.74
N ARG A 123 15.62 17.75 -15.73
CA ARG A 123 15.89 17.44 -14.32
C ARG A 123 14.62 17.44 -13.48
N LEU A 124 14.53 16.50 -12.55
CA LEU A 124 13.55 16.50 -11.46
C LEU A 124 14.33 16.67 -10.15
N GLU A 125 13.92 17.62 -9.31
CA GLU A 125 14.45 17.78 -7.96
C GLU A 125 13.30 17.59 -6.98
N ALA A 126 13.49 16.80 -5.92
CA ALA A 126 12.55 16.69 -4.83
C ALA A 126 13.20 17.16 -3.52
N LEU A 127 12.52 18.09 -2.88
CA LEU A 127 12.89 18.66 -1.60
C LEU A 127 11.90 18.18 -0.54
N PRO A 128 12.35 17.55 0.55
CA PRO A 128 11.47 17.23 1.65
C PRO A 128 10.86 18.53 2.20
N PHE A 129 9.54 18.57 2.28
CA PHE A 129 8.77 19.73 2.69
C PHE A 129 8.43 19.67 4.18
N VAL A 130 7.90 18.53 4.65
CA VAL A 130 7.46 18.33 6.04
C VAL A 130 7.62 16.86 6.46
N ASN A 131 8.15 16.62 7.66
CA ASN A 131 8.09 15.31 8.32
C ASN A 131 6.67 15.06 8.84
N LEU A 132 6.12 13.88 8.57
CA LEU A 132 4.79 13.53 9.05
C LEU A 132 4.82 13.27 10.57
N PRO A 133 3.75 13.60 11.31
CA PRO A 133 3.66 13.26 12.73
C PRO A 133 3.84 11.75 12.94
N GLY A 134 4.83 11.36 13.75
CA GLY A 134 5.11 9.96 14.07
C GLY A 134 6.13 9.27 13.17
N THR A 135 6.71 9.95 12.18
CA THR A 135 7.81 9.43 11.37
C THR A 135 9.16 9.91 11.94
N PRO A 136 10.24 9.12 11.83
CA PRO A 136 11.58 9.58 12.21
C PRO A 136 11.91 10.89 11.48
N ALA A 137 12.55 11.83 12.17
CA ALA A 137 12.96 13.07 11.54
C ALA A 137 14.02 12.77 10.45
N MET A 138 13.61 12.80 9.18
CA MET A 138 14.56 12.69 8.08
C MET A 138 15.38 13.99 8.03
N THR A 139 16.71 13.85 7.87
CA THR A 139 17.52 15.00 7.46
C THR A 139 17.16 15.30 6.01
N PRO A 140 16.59 16.47 5.71
CA PRO A 140 16.06 16.72 4.38
C PRO A 140 17.20 16.87 3.38
N GLN A 141 17.47 15.80 2.62
CA GLN A 141 18.43 15.83 1.53
C GLN A 141 17.68 16.00 0.21
N PRO A 142 18.01 17.00 -0.62
CA PRO A 142 17.47 17.09 -1.97
C PRO A 142 17.77 15.81 -2.73
N ARG A 143 16.74 15.18 -3.28
CA ARG A 143 16.89 14.09 -4.24
C ARG A 143 16.86 14.70 -5.64
N ARG A 144 17.82 14.32 -6.48
CA ARG A 144 17.90 14.78 -7.87
C ARG A 144 17.87 13.61 -8.82
N TRP A 145 17.08 13.78 -9.86
CA TRP A 145 17.01 12.84 -10.95
C TRP A 145 17.20 13.58 -12.27
N THR A 146 17.86 12.88 -13.20
CA THR A 146 18.05 13.37 -14.56
C THR A 146 17.13 12.59 -15.49
N PHE A 147 16.48 13.30 -16.40
CA PHE A 147 15.72 12.67 -17.46
C PHE A 147 16.65 12.33 -18.62
N THR A 148 16.56 11.09 -19.08
CA THR A 148 17.26 10.58 -20.27
C THR A 148 16.25 10.05 -21.27
N GLN A 149 16.65 9.94 -22.54
CA GLN A 149 15.82 9.37 -23.61
C GLN A 149 14.44 10.03 -23.73
N ALA A 150 14.42 11.37 -23.71
CA ALA A 150 13.16 12.09 -23.85
C ALA A 150 12.65 11.99 -25.30
N GLU A 151 11.46 11.42 -25.47
CA GLU A 151 10.78 11.25 -26.75
C GLU A 151 9.54 12.13 -26.79
N VAL A 152 9.33 12.86 -27.88
CA VAL A 152 8.12 13.67 -28.10
C VAL A 152 7.09 12.83 -28.87
N GLY A 153 5.85 12.88 -28.41
CA GLY A 153 4.77 12.07 -28.94
C GLY A 153 4.67 10.72 -28.23
N LEU A 154 3.45 10.36 -27.84
CA LEU A 154 3.14 9.08 -27.20
C LEU A 154 1.97 8.42 -27.93
N PRO A 155 1.97 7.09 -28.07
CA PRO A 155 0.80 6.38 -28.55
C PRO A 155 -0.36 6.58 -27.57
N ALA A 156 -1.60 6.72 -28.08
CA ALA A 156 -2.78 6.92 -27.24
C ALA A 156 -2.94 5.83 -26.16
N ALA A 157 -2.57 4.59 -26.49
CA ALA A 157 -2.63 3.42 -25.61
C ALA A 157 -1.81 3.55 -24.31
N VAL A 158 -0.88 4.51 -24.23
CA VAL A 158 -0.15 4.77 -22.98
C VAL A 158 -1.08 5.26 -21.87
N TRP A 159 -2.26 5.77 -22.21
CA TRP A 159 -3.25 6.29 -21.27
C TRP A 159 -4.38 5.29 -20.98
N ASP A 160 -4.30 4.08 -21.54
CA ASP A 160 -5.30 3.05 -21.30
C ASP A 160 -5.17 2.56 -19.85
N ILE A 161 -6.17 2.90 -19.04
CA ILE A 161 -6.30 2.44 -17.66
C ILE A 161 -7.05 1.11 -17.68
N PRO A 162 -6.56 0.06 -16.99
CA PRO A 162 -7.31 -1.17 -16.84
C PRO A 162 -8.72 -0.88 -16.32
N ARG A 163 -9.75 -1.44 -16.96
CA ARG A 163 -11.12 -1.21 -16.50
C ARG A 163 -11.39 -1.93 -15.18
N ALA A 164 -11.13 -3.24 -15.15
CA ALA A 164 -11.31 -4.06 -13.96
C ALA A 164 -10.42 -3.56 -12.80
N GLY A 165 -11.05 -3.35 -11.65
CA GLY A 165 -10.42 -2.90 -10.41
C GLY A 165 -10.19 -1.39 -10.30
N CYS A 166 -9.92 -0.71 -11.41
CA CYS A 166 -9.66 0.73 -11.43
C CYS A 166 -10.91 1.55 -11.74
N LEU A 167 -11.62 1.20 -12.81
CA LEU A 167 -12.83 1.89 -13.26
C LEU A 167 -14.11 1.11 -12.94
N GLU A 168 -13.99 -0.21 -12.86
CA GLU A 168 -15.09 -1.15 -12.65
C GLU A 168 -14.76 -2.06 -11.48
N ARG A 169 -15.76 -2.41 -10.67
CA ARG A 169 -15.58 -3.41 -9.61
C ARG A 169 -15.24 -4.75 -10.23
N VAL A 170 -14.26 -5.44 -9.65
CA VAL A 170 -14.04 -6.85 -9.97
C VAL A 170 -15.15 -7.68 -9.30
N PRO A 171 -15.78 -8.62 -10.02
CA PRO A 171 -16.70 -9.56 -9.40
C PRO A 171 -16.03 -10.38 -8.28
N PRO A 172 -16.76 -10.71 -7.20
CA PRO A 172 -16.25 -11.63 -6.19
C PRO A 172 -16.09 -13.04 -6.78
N CYS A 173 -15.23 -13.84 -6.16
CA CYS A 173 -15.05 -15.24 -6.54
C CYS A 173 -16.35 -16.04 -6.36
N ALA A 174 -16.54 -17.09 -7.17
CA ALA A 174 -17.63 -18.03 -6.98
C ALA A 174 -17.56 -18.68 -5.58
N SER A 175 -18.68 -18.70 -4.88
CA SER A 175 -18.79 -19.22 -3.51
C SER A 175 -20.18 -19.78 -3.27
N THR A 176 -20.28 -20.71 -2.33
CA THR A 176 -21.58 -21.19 -1.81
C THR A 176 -22.28 -20.16 -0.92
N GLY A 177 -21.60 -19.04 -0.60
CA GLY A 177 -22.06 -18.03 0.34
C GLY A 177 -21.87 -18.42 1.81
N ALA A 178 -21.36 -19.62 2.08
CA ALA A 178 -21.15 -20.11 3.43
C ALA A 178 -20.00 -19.34 4.11
N MET A 179 -20.28 -18.86 5.32
CA MET A 179 -19.26 -18.29 6.20
C MET A 179 -18.37 -19.41 6.74
N ARG A 180 -17.05 -19.21 6.67
CA ARG A 180 -16.04 -20.16 7.19
C ARG A 180 -15.16 -19.46 8.19
N ARG A 181 -14.65 -20.19 9.18
CA ARG A 181 -13.69 -19.67 10.17
C ARG A 181 -12.28 -19.66 9.61
N PHE A 182 -11.58 -18.58 9.90
CA PHE A 182 -10.18 -18.37 9.55
C PHE A 182 -9.45 -17.77 10.74
N ASP A 183 -8.20 -18.17 10.89
CA ASP A 183 -7.23 -17.56 11.78
C ASP A 183 -6.49 -16.48 11.01
N VAL A 184 -6.61 -15.23 11.45
CA VAL A 184 -5.93 -14.08 10.86
C VAL A 184 -5.13 -13.32 11.91
N TYR A 185 -4.09 -12.65 11.45
CA TYR A 185 -3.13 -11.92 12.25
C TYR A 185 -3.01 -10.49 11.71
N ILE A 186 -2.79 -9.56 12.61
CA ILE A 186 -2.60 -8.15 12.29
C ILE A 186 -1.58 -7.56 13.26
N ALA A 187 -0.55 -6.94 12.72
CA ALA A 187 0.32 -6.02 13.46
C ALA A 187 -0.37 -4.65 13.56
N HIS A 188 -0.42 -4.07 14.77
CA HIS A 188 -1.07 -2.78 15.00
C HIS A 188 -0.54 -2.07 16.25
N PRO A 189 -0.77 -0.75 16.41
CA PRO A 189 -0.57 -0.08 17.68
C PRO A 189 -1.60 -0.55 18.70
N ARG A 190 -1.19 -0.66 19.97
CA ARG A 190 -1.99 -1.18 21.08
C ARG A 190 -3.40 -0.59 21.21
N ARG A 191 -3.59 0.67 20.81
CA ARG A 191 -4.86 1.41 20.93
C ARG A 191 -5.86 1.17 19.79
N PHE A 192 -5.47 0.49 18.71
CA PHE A 192 -6.32 0.22 17.56
C PHE A 192 -6.50 -1.28 17.42
N VAL A 193 -7.66 -1.79 17.82
CA VAL A 193 -7.91 -3.23 17.93
C VAL A 193 -9.13 -3.68 17.12
N GLU A 194 -9.63 -2.83 16.23
CA GLU A 194 -10.74 -3.15 15.35
C GLU A 194 -10.20 -3.72 14.04
N LEU A 195 -10.92 -4.69 13.44
CA LEU A 195 -10.57 -5.23 12.12
C LEU A 195 -11.27 -4.47 10.97
N GLY A 196 -12.29 -3.67 11.27
CA GLY A 196 -13.00 -2.90 10.25
C GLY A 196 -12.07 -1.90 9.58
N ASP A 197 -12.05 -1.94 8.26
CA ASP A 197 -11.13 -1.19 7.41
C ASP A 197 -9.64 -1.40 7.73
N GLN A 198 -9.27 -2.63 8.10
CA GLN A 198 -7.89 -3.06 8.29
C GLN A 198 -7.50 -4.24 7.39
N ASP A 199 -6.21 -4.30 7.09
CA ASP A 199 -5.56 -5.45 6.49
C ASP A 199 -5.15 -6.44 7.58
N SER A 200 -5.29 -7.72 7.27
CA SER A 200 -4.80 -8.82 8.09
C SER A 200 -4.24 -9.90 7.18
N ALA A 201 -3.67 -10.95 7.76
CA ALA A 201 -3.13 -12.05 6.98
C ALA A 201 -3.30 -13.38 7.69
N ASP A 202 -3.20 -14.50 6.97
CA ASP A 202 -2.88 -15.76 7.65
C ASP A 202 -1.45 -15.69 8.25
N ALA A 203 -1.06 -16.67 9.08
CA ALA A 203 0.24 -16.63 9.77
C ALA A 203 1.42 -16.45 8.80
N ARG A 204 1.33 -17.05 7.61
CA ARG A 204 2.40 -16.99 6.61
C ARG A 204 2.41 -15.65 5.89
N GLY A 205 1.24 -15.10 5.57
CA GLY A 205 1.11 -13.77 4.99
C GLY A 205 1.55 -12.67 5.95
N ASP A 206 1.31 -12.82 7.26
CA ASP A 206 1.73 -11.84 8.27
C ASP A 206 3.24 -11.89 8.47
N VAL A 207 3.84 -13.08 8.47
CA VAL A 207 5.32 -13.24 8.45
C VAL A 207 5.92 -12.63 7.18
N ALA A 208 5.25 -12.76 6.03
CA ALA A 208 5.68 -12.12 4.79
C ALA A 208 5.71 -10.59 4.90
N PHE A 209 4.78 -9.99 5.64
CA PHE A 209 4.78 -8.56 5.93
C PHE A 209 5.84 -8.17 6.98
N LEU A 210 5.84 -8.85 8.13
CA LEU A 210 6.69 -8.53 9.27
C LEU A 210 8.18 -8.71 8.98
N CYS A 211 8.57 -9.71 8.19
CA CYS A 211 9.99 -9.99 7.99
C CYS A 211 10.73 -8.85 7.27
N PRO A 212 10.31 -8.37 6.08
CA PRO A 212 10.92 -7.19 5.46
C PRO A 212 10.88 -5.95 6.38
N ASP A 213 9.74 -5.71 7.04
CA ASP A 213 9.54 -4.51 7.85
C ASP A 213 10.46 -4.48 9.08
N LEU A 214 10.47 -5.56 9.88
CA LEU A 214 11.29 -5.66 11.10
C LEU A 214 12.79 -5.83 10.84
N THR A 215 13.19 -6.20 9.62
CA THR A 215 14.61 -6.36 9.26
C THR A 215 15.20 -5.17 8.53
N SER A 216 14.36 -4.23 8.07
CA SER A 216 14.79 -2.97 7.48
C SER A 216 15.65 -2.17 8.48
N ALA A 217 16.65 -1.45 7.97
CA ALA A 217 17.62 -0.73 8.80
C ALA A 217 16.99 0.42 9.62
N GLU A 218 15.77 0.83 9.25
CA GLU A 218 15.08 1.98 9.83
C GLU A 218 14.40 1.67 11.16
N ASN A 219 14.27 0.39 11.56
CA ASN A 219 13.60 -0.03 12.82
C ASN A 219 12.23 0.65 13.04
N SER A 220 11.64 1.24 12.00
CA SER A 220 10.34 1.89 12.07
C SER A 220 9.33 0.77 12.04
N THR A 221 8.83 0.35 13.20
CA THR A 221 7.74 -0.62 13.27
C THR A 221 6.42 -0.05 12.70
N ASN A 222 6.45 0.92 11.77
CA ASN A 222 5.30 1.67 11.28
C ASN A 222 4.31 2.08 12.40
N GLY A 223 4.83 2.34 13.61
CA GLY A 223 4.07 2.65 14.81
C GLY A 223 3.29 1.50 15.46
N TYR A 224 3.37 0.27 14.94
CA TYR A 224 2.79 -0.91 15.55
C TYR A 224 3.70 -1.45 16.69
N ASP A 225 3.09 -2.00 17.74
CA ASP A 225 3.78 -2.55 18.93
C ASP A 225 3.18 -3.88 19.39
N THR A 226 2.12 -4.33 18.72
CA THR A 226 1.28 -5.46 19.08
C THR A 226 0.97 -6.28 17.84
N VAL A 227 0.93 -7.62 17.96
CA VAL A 227 0.32 -8.50 16.95
C VAL A 227 -0.86 -9.22 17.59
N SER A 228 -2.02 -9.16 16.95
CA SER A 228 -3.22 -9.85 17.41
C SER A 228 -3.63 -10.98 16.49
N HIS A 229 -3.85 -12.15 17.07
CA HIS A 229 -4.51 -13.29 16.45
C HIS A 229 -6.02 -13.20 16.66
N TRP A 230 -6.76 -13.25 15.56
CA TRP A 230 -8.20 -13.24 15.50
C TRP A 230 -8.74 -14.51 14.87
N VAL A 231 -9.87 -14.97 15.39
CA VAL A 231 -10.75 -15.89 14.67
C VAL A 231 -11.84 -15.05 14.02
N VAL A 232 -11.95 -15.15 12.70
CA VAL A 232 -12.91 -14.39 11.89
C VAL A 232 -13.74 -15.39 11.09
N GLU A 233 -15.04 -15.14 10.99
CA GLU A 233 -15.89 -15.83 10.01
C GLU A 233 -15.97 -14.97 8.76
N MET A 234 -15.70 -15.55 7.59
CA MET A 234 -15.68 -14.87 6.30
C MET A 234 -16.37 -15.70 5.23
N ASN A 235 -17.09 -15.05 4.33
CA ASN A 235 -17.58 -15.64 3.10
C ASN A 235 -16.42 -15.77 2.11
N ALA A 236 -16.18 -16.98 1.59
CA ALA A 236 -15.12 -17.24 0.61
C ALA A 236 -15.43 -16.70 -0.81
N ALA A 237 -16.48 -15.87 -0.95
CA ALA A 237 -16.74 -15.03 -2.13
C ALA A 237 -15.76 -13.85 -2.16
N TRP A 238 -14.46 -14.13 -2.23
CA TRP A 238 -13.42 -13.12 -2.08
C TRP A 238 -13.58 -11.99 -3.10
N GLY A 239 -13.66 -10.76 -2.61
CA GLY A 239 -13.65 -9.56 -3.45
C GLY A 239 -12.22 -9.19 -3.87
N GLN A 240 -12.09 -8.10 -4.63
CA GLN A 240 -10.77 -7.54 -4.90
C GLN A 240 -10.13 -7.04 -3.61
N TYR A 241 -8.84 -7.34 -3.41
CA TYR A 241 -8.11 -6.82 -2.27
C TYR A 241 -8.01 -5.28 -2.32
N ARG A 242 -8.25 -4.65 -1.17
CA ARG A 242 -8.06 -3.22 -0.95
C ARG A 242 -6.87 -3.02 -0.03
N GLN A 243 -6.13 -1.93 -0.19
CA GLN A 243 -5.19 -1.53 0.85
C GLN A 243 -5.98 -0.92 2.00
N CYS A 244 -6.18 -1.66 3.08
CA CYS A 244 -6.86 -1.21 4.29
C CYS A 244 -5.82 -0.94 5.38
N ASN A 245 -5.13 0.19 5.26
CA ASN A 245 -4.00 0.53 6.13
C ASN A 245 -4.30 1.79 6.96
N GLY A 246 -3.43 2.04 7.93
CA GLY A 246 -3.51 3.22 8.80
C GLY A 246 -4.25 2.95 10.11
N TYR A 247 -4.11 3.89 11.05
CA TYR A 247 -4.71 3.79 12.37
C TYR A 247 -5.27 5.15 12.82
N PRO A 248 -6.59 5.40 12.72
CA PRO A 248 -7.65 4.47 12.34
C PRO A 248 -7.55 3.99 10.88
N GLY A 249 -8.12 2.82 10.61
CA GLY A 249 -8.05 2.17 9.30
C GLY A 249 -8.80 2.92 8.21
N LEU A 250 -8.24 2.92 7.00
CA LEU A 250 -8.92 3.33 5.79
C LEU A 250 -8.64 2.35 4.66
N CYS A 251 -9.69 1.89 4.00
CA CYS A 251 -9.56 1.08 2.80
C CYS A 251 -9.54 1.89 1.51
N VAL A 252 -8.61 1.55 0.63
CA VAL A 252 -8.45 2.11 -0.72
C VAL A 252 -8.78 1.04 -1.77
N GLY A 253 -9.80 1.31 -2.59
CA GLY A 253 -10.28 0.44 -3.68
C GLY A 253 -11.80 0.45 -3.84
N LEU A 254 -12.32 -0.22 -4.88
CA LEU A 254 -13.75 -0.20 -5.26
C LEU A 254 -14.63 -1.24 -4.55
N GLU A 255 -14.06 -2.35 -4.09
CA GLU A 255 -14.78 -3.33 -3.27
C GLU A 255 -15.17 -2.65 -1.94
N THR A 256 -16.36 -2.87 -1.42
CA THR A 256 -16.82 -2.21 -0.18
C THR A 256 -17.55 -3.15 0.76
N PHE A 257 -17.78 -4.37 0.29
CA PHE A 257 -18.61 -5.35 0.96
C PHE A 257 -17.85 -6.66 1.17
N PHE A 258 -17.33 -7.32 0.13
CA PHE A 258 -16.64 -8.60 0.30
C PHE A 258 -15.25 -8.43 0.92
N VAL A 259 -14.81 -9.42 1.71
CA VAL A 259 -13.41 -9.49 2.13
C VAL A 259 -12.55 -9.67 0.89
N GLY A 260 -11.63 -8.75 0.67
CA GLY A 260 -10.70 -8.85 -0.44
C GLY A 260 -9.54 -9.77 -0.09
N ARG A 261 -9.04 -10.58 -1.03
CA ARG A 261 -7.90 -11.48 -0.82
C ARG A 261 -6.81 -11.23 -1.87
N GLN A 262 -5.56 -11.24 -1.43
CA GLN A 262 -4.41 -11.28 -2.33
C GLN A 262 -3.26 -12.09 -1.73
N VAL A 263 -2.29 -12.45 -2.56
CA VAL A 263 -0.97 -12.89 -2.09
C VAL A 263 -0.17 -11.68 -1.55
N PRO A 264 0.64 -11.83 -0.50
CA PRO A 264 1.49 -10.76 0.00
C PRO A 264 2.33 -10.13 -1.11
N PHE A 265 2.31 -8.80 -1.19
CA PHE A 265 2.99 -8.00 -2.21
C PHE A 265 2.66 -8.40 -3.66
N GLY A 266 1.47 -8.96 -3.90
CA GLY A 266 0.96 -9.32 -5.22
C GLY A 266 1.76 -10.38 -5.99
N ASP A 267 1.21 -10.81 -7.13
CA ASP A 267 1.91 -11.66 -8.08
C ASP A 267 1.30 -11.52 -9.47
N GLU A 268 2.12 -11.13 -10.44
CA GLU A 268 1.68 -10.90 -11.82
C GLU A 268 1.33 -12.20 -12.56
N GLU A 269 1.80 -13.34 -12.06
CA GLU A 269 1.48 -14.66 -12.63
C GLU A 269 0.10 -15.16 -12.17
N LEU A 270 -0.46 -14.53 -11.13
CA LEU A 270 -1.77 -14.88 -10.61
C LEU A 270 -2.79 -13.82 -11.05
N PRO A 271 -3.91 -14.22 -11.67
CA PRO A 271 -5.00 -13.30 -11.96
C PRO A 271 -5.41 -12.54 -10.69
N LEU A 272 -5.36 -11.21 -10.78
CA LEU A 272 -5.66 -10.28 -9.69
C LEU A 272 -4.93 -10.64 -8.39
N SER A 273 -3.65 -11.01 -8.53
CA SER A 273 -2.76 -11.33 -7.40
C SER A 273 -3.32 -12.41 -6.46
N GLY A 274 -4.04 -13.41 -7.00
CA GLY A 274 -4.51 -14.56 -6.20
C GLY A 274 -5.87 -14.35 -5.51
N GLN A 275 -6.70 -13.42 -6.00
CA GLN A 275 -8.05 -13.20 -5.47
C GLN A 275 -8.83 -14.50 -5.25
N CYS A 276 -8.88 -15.38 -6.25
CA CYS A 276 -9.67 -16.62 -6.21
C CYS A 276 -8.88 -17.90 -5.93
N SER A 277 -7.56 -17.82 -5.82
CA SER A 277 -6.71 -18.97 -5.54
C SER A 277 -5.79 -18.69 -4.34
N PRO A 278 -5.93 -19.42 -3.22
CA PRO A 278 -5.04 -19.22 -2.08
C PRO A 278 -3.60 -19.58 -2.47
N HIS A 279 -2.63 -18.81 -1.97
CA HIS A 279 -1.21 -19.06 -2.26
C HIS A 279 -0.53 -19.73 -1.07
N THR A 280 -0.39 -21.06 -1.10
CA THR A 280 0.09 -21.85 0.05
C THR A 280 1.54 -21.55 0.46
N ILE A 281 2.36 -21.02 -0.45
CA ILE A 281 3.80 -20.77 -0.21
C ILE A 281 4.07 -19.42 0.45
N ARG A 282 3.22 -18.41 0.22
CA ARG A 282 3.35 -17.05 0.77
C ARG A 282 2.23 -16.67 1.72
N GLY A 283 1.17 -17.46 1.78
CA GLY A 283 -0.03 -17.13 2.54
C GLY A 283 -0.94 -16.18 1.78
N SER A 284 -1.89 -15.61 2.50
CA SER A 284 -2.87 -14.66 1.98
C SER A 284 -2.95 -13.44 2.88
N TRP A 285 -3.07 -12.27 2.27
CA TRP A 285 -3.56 -11.04 2.90
C TRP A 285 -5.06 -10.91 2.65
N PHE A 286 -5.74 -10.36 3.64
CA PHE A 286 -7.17 -10.12 3.68
C PHE A 286 -7.43 -8.67 4.03
N SER A 287 -8.21 -8.00 3.18
CA SER A 287 -8.70 -6.64 3.43
C SER A 287 -10.14 -6.73 3.93
N HIS A 288 -10.45 -6.08 5.06
CA HIS A 288 -11.75 -6.19 5.75
C HIS A 288 -12.58 -4.90 5.64
N PRO A 289 -13.31 -4.66 4.53
CA PRO A 289 -14.18 -3.49 4.43
C PRO A 289 -15.21 -3.45 5.57
N ALA A 290 -15.29 -2.32 6.28
CA ALA A 290 -16.27 -2.16 7.35
C ALA A 290 -17.73 -2.32 6.85
N GLY A 291 -18.00 -1.95 5.59
CA GLY A 291 -19.31 -2.15 4.94
C GLY A 291 -19.74 -3.62 4.79
N GLY A 292 -18.79 -4.56 4.91
CA GLY A 292 -19.05 -6.01 4.88
C GLY A 292 -19.25 -6.65 6.25
N GLN A 293 -19.00 -5.93 7.34
CA GLN A 293 -18.98 -6.49 8.69
C GLN A 293 -20.40 -6.79 9.19
N CYS A 294 -20.62 -7.99 9.76
CA CYS A 294 -21.91 -8.31 10.38
C CYS A 294 -22.13 -7.47 11.65
N LYS A 295 -23.35 -6.97 11.82
CA LYS A 295 -23.82 -6.41 13.08
C LYS A 295 -24.22 -7.54 14.02
N GLU A 296 -23.96 -7.40 15.32
CA GLU A 296 -24.13 -8.45 16.34
C GLU A 296 -25.54 -9.07 16.40
N SER A 297 -26.56 -8.33 15.97
CA SER A 297 -27.98 -8.69 16.11
C SER A 297 -28.72 -8.92 14.79
N SER A 298 -28.06 -8.80 13.64
CA SER A 298 -28.76 -8.82 12.35
C SER A 298 -28.50 -10.10 11.56
N ASN A 299 -29.57 -10.67 11.00
CA ASN A 299 -29.50 -11.61 9.87
C ASN A 299 -29.26 -10.87 8.53
N GLU A 300 -28.81 -9.61 8.56
CA GLU A 300 -28.47 -8.86 7.35
C GLU A 300 -27.36 -9.60 6.58
N ARG A 301 -27.39 -9.50 5.24
CA ARG A 301 -26.31 -10.02 4.41
C ARG A 301 -25.04 -9.24 4.76
N CYS A 302 -24.12 -9.90 5.44
CA CYS A 302 -22.74 -9.48 5.66
C CYS A 302 -21.80 -10.47 4.98
N SER A 303 -20.53 -10.09 4.83
CA SER A 303 -19.49 -10.94 4.24
C SER A 303 -18.47 -11.43 5.27
N TRP A 304 -18.36 -10.78 6.43
CA TRP A 304 -17.45 -11.22 7.50
C TRP A 304 -17.88 -10.75 8.89
N ARG A 305 -17.38 -11.42 9.94
CA ARG A 305 -17.48 -10.97 11.33
C ARG A 305 -16.29 -11.43 12.17
N PRO A 306 -15.79 -10.57 13.08
CA PRO A 306 -14.87 -11.03 14.11
C PRO A 306 -15.63 -11.97 15.05
N VAL A 307 -15.11 -13.18 15.28
CA VAL A 307 -15.66 -14.12 16.27
C VAL A 307 -15.06 -13.85 17.63
N ARG A 308 -13.72 -13.78 17.69
CA ARG A 308 -12.97 -13.44 18.91
C ARG A 308 -11.54 -13.02 18.60
N ARG A 309 -10.98 -12.15 19.44
CA ARG A 309 -9.52 -11.94 19.53
C ARG A 309 -8.95 -13.04 20.41
N ALA A 310 -8.25 -13.99 19.81
CA ALA A 310 -7.76 -15.17 20.50
C ALA A 310 -6.60 -14.84 21.44
N LYS A 311 -5.64 -14.05 20.96
CA LYS A 311 -4.46 -13.64 21.73
C LYS A 311 -3.81 -12.43 21.08
N SER A 312 -3.26 -11.54 21.89
CA SER A 312 -2.42 -10.43 21.43
C SER A 312 -1.07 -10.51 22.11
N ILE A 313 0.03 -10.30 21.38
CA ILE A 313 1.39 -10.39 21.92
C ILE A 313 2.17 -9.11 21.61
N SER A 314 3.18 -8.82 22.43
CA SER A 314 4.11 -7.72 22.16
C SER A 314 5.01 -8.07 20.99
N ILE A 315 5.22 -7.11 20.09
CA ILE A 315 6.20 -7.25 19.01
C ILE A 315 7.61 -7.38 19.55
N ASP A 316 7.95 -6.75 20.69
CA ASP A 316 9.25 -6.94 21.31
C ASP A 316 9.49 -8.41 21.69
N CYS A 317 8.47 -9.08 22.23
CA CYS A 317 8.55 -10.51 22.53
C CYS A 317 8.79 -11.31 21.27
N LEU A 318 7.96 -11.12 20.25
CA LEU A 318 8.06 -11.85 18.98
C LEU A 318 9.40 -11.59 18.26
N ALA A 319 9.73 -10.32 18.04
CA ALA A 319 10.86 -9.86 17.25
C ALA A 319 12.21 -10.17 17.90
N ARG A 320 12.35 -9.85 19.20
CA ARG A 320 13.63 -9.90 19.92
C ARG A 320 13.76 -11.12 20.80
N GLN A 321 12.77 -11.36 21.68
CA GLN A 321 12.87 -12.42 22.68
C GLN A 321 12.75 -13.82 22.04
N GLN A 322 11.84 -13.98 21.07
CA GLN A 322 11.67 -15.21 20.30
C GLN A 322 12.55 -15.30 19.05
N GLY A 323 13.31 -14.23 18.75
CA GLY A 323 14.29 -14.22 17.67
C GLY A 323 13.71 -14.21 16.26
N LEU A 324 12.47 -13.73 16.06
CA LEU A 324 11.86 -13.66 14.73
C LEU A 324 12.73 -12.84 13.75
N VAL A 325 13.28 -11.70 14.17
CA VAL A 325 14.13 -10.85 13.31
C VAL A 325 15.37 -11.61 12.81
N ALA A 326 16.01 -12.39 13.68
CA ALA A 326 17.18 -13.17 13.31
C ALA A 326 16.82 -14.29 12.32
N ALA A 327 15.64 -14.90 12.47
CA ALA A 327 15.13 -15.88 11.51
C ALA A 327 14.76 -15.23 10.17
N CYS A 328 14.07 -14.08 10.19
CA CYS A 328 13.70 -13.32 8.99
C CYS A 328 14.93 -12.96 8.16
N ARG A 329 16.00 -12.47 8.79
CA ARG A 329 17.27 -12.17 8.08
C ARG A 329 17.85 -13.40 7.39
N LYS A 330 17.74 -14.58 8.00
CA LYS A 330 18.21 -15.83 7.38
C LYS A 330 17.34 -16.24 6.19
N ASP A 331 16.02 -16.18 6.36
CA ASP A 331 15.06 -16.50 5.29
C ASP A 331 15.21 -15.52 4.11
N LEU A 332 15.30 -14.21 4.36
CA LEU A 332 15.50 -13.20 3.32
C LEU A 332 16.86 -13.33 2.61
N LYS A 333 17.94 -13.67 3.35
CA LYS A 333 19.27 -13.88 2.75
C LYS A 333 19.31 -15.10 1.82
N GLU A 334 18.61 -16.18 2.17
CA GLU A 334 18.59 -17.42 1.38
C GLU A 334 17.85 -17.26 0.05
N HIS A 335 16.77 -16.47 0.05
CA HIS A 335 15.92 -16.31 -1.14
C HIS A 335 16.26 -15.10 -2.02
N GLY A 336 17.30 -14.33 -1.66
CA GLY A 336 17.80 -13.22 -2.47
C GLY A 336 16.81 -12.05 -2.56
N ASP A 337 16.95 -11.24 -3.62
CA ASP A 337 16.14 -10.04 -3.88
C ASP A 337 14.64 -10.33 -3.66
N MET A 338 13.99 -9.40 -2.97
CA MET A 338 12.54 -9.35 -2.75
C MET A 338 11.72 -9.64 -4.03
N ARG A 339 12.28 -9.40 -5.21
CA ARG A 339 11.65 -9.64 -6.51
C ARG A 339 11.55 -11.12 -6.93
N LEU A 340 12.27 -12.05 -6.30
CA LEU A 340 12.43 -13.43 -6.82
C LEU A 340 11.23 -14.38 -6.56
N LYS A 341 10.05 -13.87 -6.17
CA LYS A 341 8.75 -14.59 -6.08
C LYS A 341 8.71 -15.86 -5.19
N GLN A 342 9.83 -16.27 -4.59
CA GLN A 342 9.99 -17.53 -3.85
C GLN A 342 10.26 -17.31 -2.36
N TRP A 343 9.59 -16.35 -1.72
CA TRP A 343 9.78 -16.15 -0.29
C TRP A 343 9.19 -17.33 0.48
N ILE A 344 10.07 -18.14 1.06
CA ILE A 344 9.69 -19.27 1.89
C ILE A 344 10.21 -19.01 3.31
N TYR A 345 9.28 -18.74 4.23
CA TYR A 345 9.61 -18.41 5.62
C TYR A 345 9.73 -19.65 6.51
N ASN A 346 10.61 -20.59 6.14
CA ASN A 346 10.74 -21.87 6.84
C ASN A 346 11.22 -21.73 8.29
N ARG A 347 12.01 -20.70 8.61
CA ARG A 347 12.53 -20.49 9.97
C ARG A 347 11.65 -19.53 10.76
N SER A 348 11.16 -18.49 10.10
CA SER A 348 10.39 -17.42 10.74
C SER A 348 8.98 -17.84 11.08
N LEU A 349 8.30 -18.60 10.21
CA LEU A 349 6.92 -19.02 10.42
C LEU A 349 6.73 -19.88 11.70
N PRO A 350 7.54 -20.92 11.97
CA PRO A 350 7.39 -21.70 13.20
C PRO A 350 7.62 -20.88 14.49
N ILE A 351 8.46 -19.84 14.45
CA ILE A 351 8.66 -18.93 15.58
C ILE A 351 7.38 -18.11 15.82
N PHE A 352 6.83 -17.56 14.74
CA PHE A 352 5.59 -16.79 14.78
C PHE A 352 4.43 -17.63 15.35
N GLU A 353 4.22 -18.84 14.84
CA GLU A 353 3.16 -19.73 15.30
C GLU A 353 3.31 -20.11 16.78
N ARG A 354 4.53 -20.49 17.22
CA ARG A 354 4.79 -20.83 18.64
C ARG A 354 4.52 -19.67 19.59
N ALA A 355 4.80 -18.44 19.17
CA ALA A 355 4.56 -17.25 20.00
C ALA A 355 3.07 -17.10 20.39
N PHE A 356 2.16 -17.56 19.53
CA PHE A 356 0.72 -17.58 19.81
C PHE A 356 0.25 -18.85 20.52
N MET A 357 0.90 -20.00 20.29
CA MET A 357 0.49 -21.29 20.88
C MET A 357 0.82 -21.44 22.38
N SER A 358 1.83 -20.75 22.91
CA SER A 358 2.23 -20.81 24.33
C SER A 358 2.46 -19.43 24.93
N ASP A 359 2.31 -19.30 26.23
CA ASP A 359 2.65 -18.11 27.01
C ASP A 359 4.07 -18.18 27.58
N GLY A 360 4.68 -19.37 27.63
CA GLY A 360 5.98 -19.60 28.24
C GLY A 360 7.14 -19.33 27.28
N ALA A 361 8.02 -18.41 27.62
CA ALA A 361 9.19 -18.07 26.81
C ALA A 361 10.09 -19.27 26.49
N ALA A 362 10.25 -20.21 27.44
CA ALA A 362 11.03 -21.44 27.23
C ALA A 362 10.45 -22.37 26.15
N GLN A 363 9.17 -22.24 25.82
CA GLN A 363 8.48 -23.02 24.79
C GLN A 363 8.38 -22.25 23.46
N GLY A 364 9.03 -21.08 23.35
CA GLY A 364 8.88 -20.20 22.20
C GLY A 364 7.67 -19.27 22.27
N GLY A 365 6.97 -19.23 23.40
CA GLY A 365 5.71 -18.52 23.60
C GLY A 365 5.87 -17.05 23.96
N CYS A 366 4.84 -16.24 23.68
CA CYS A 366 4.73 -14.87 24.16
C CYS A 366 3.49 -14.72 25.05
N PRO A 367 3.59 -14.09 26.23
CA PRO A 367 2.44 -13.90 27.11
C PRO A 367 1.39 -12.97 26.49
N PRO A 368 0.09 -13.16 26.78
CA PRO A 368 -0.96 -12.32 26.25
C PRO A 368 -0.88 -10.90 26.81
N LEU A 369 -1.04 -9.91 25.94
CA LEU A 369 -1.22 -8.51 26.32
C LEU A 369 -2.67 -8.26 26.75
N LYS A 370 -2.82 -7.54 27.86
CA LYS A 370 -4.11 -6.97 28.25
C LYS A 370 -4.39 -5.74 27.41
N LEU A 371 -5.13 -5.94 26.32
CA LEU A 371 -5.65 -4.83 25.52
C LEU A 371 -7.02 -4.43 26.04
N ALA A 372 -7.37 -3.15 25.87
CA ALA A 372 -8.75 -2.74 26.05
C ALA A 372 -9.67 -3.63 25.18
N ALA A 373 -10.88 -3.87 25.67
CA ALA A 373 -11.94 -4.36 24.79
C ALA A 373 -12.01 -3.41 23.59
N ALA A 374 -12.25 -3.95 22.39
CA ALA A 374 -12.55 -3.08 21.26
C ALA A 374 -13.71 -2.17 21.70
N PRO A 375 -13.59 -0.83 21.58
CA PRO A 375 -14.69 0.04 21.92
C PRO A 375 -15.92 -0.39 21.12
N ASP A 376 -17.09 -0.35 21.75
CA ASP A 376 -18.35 -0.73 21.11
C ASP A 376 -18.53 0.15 19.85
N THR A 377 -18.47 -0.47 18.67
CA THR A 377 -18.47 0.19 17.36
C THR A 377 -19.74 1.01 17.10
N ARG A 378 -20.76 0.90 17.97
CA ARG A 378 -22.00 1.68 17.93
C ARG A 378 -21.82 3.20 17.94
N GLN A 379 -20.71 3.74 18.47
CA GLN A 379 -20.54 5.20 18.58
C GLN A 379 -19.89 5.90 17.37
N ARG A 380 -19.28 5.20 16.42
CA ARG A 380 -18.52 5.84 15.32
C ARG A 380 -19.28 6.05 14.01
N LEU A 381 -20.29 5.22 13.71
CA LEU A 381 -20.97 5.27 12.40
C LEU A 381 -22.05 6.36 12.29
N SER A 382 -22.37 7.09 13.35
CA SER A 382 -23.36 8.19 13.29
C SER A 382 -22.78 9.54 12.84
N GLY A 383 -21.47 9.63 12.56
CA GLY A 383 -20.79 10.92 12.44
C GLY A 383 -20.24 11.36 11.09
N ASN A 384 -20.10 10.50 10.06
CA ASN A 384 -19.29 10.89 8.88
C ASN A 384 -19.52 10.16 7.54
N SER A 385 -20.56 9.31 7.39
CA SER A 385 -20.76 8.53 6.16
C SER A 385 -21.24 9.33 4.94
N ASP A 386 -21.76 10.54 5.14
CA ASP A 386 -22.43 11.28 4.06
C ASP A 386 -21.48 12.06 3.13
N ASN A 387 -20.20 12.19 3.49
CA ASN A 387 -19.24 12.98 2.71
C ASN A 387 -18.31 12.18 1.78
N ALA A 388 -18.31 10.84 1.84
CA ALA A 388 -17.38 10.03 1.04
C ALA A 388 -17.92 9.60 -0.34
N VAL A 389 -19.25 9.63 -0.55
CA VAL A 389 -19.87 9.14 -1.80
C VAL A 389 -20.19 10.28 -2.78
N ALA A 390 -20.28 11.53 -2.32
CA ALA A 390 -20.61 12.67 -3.18
C ALA A 390 -19.43 13.27 -3.97
N ALA A 391 -18.19 12.79 -3.78
CA ALA A 391 -17.00 13.35 -4.44
C ALA A 391 -16.65 12.69 -5.79
N ASN A 392 -17.44 11.73 -6.28
CA ASN A 392 -17.18 10.98 -7.52
C ASN A 392 -18.42 10.86 -8.43
N ALA A 393 -19.35 11.81 -8.37
CA ALA A 393 -20.46 11.93 -9.32
C ALA A 393 -20.26 13.13 -10.25
#